data_AF-A0A800K749-F1
#
_entry.id   AF-A0A800K749-F1
#
_cell.length_a   1.000
_cell.length_b   1.000
_cell.length_c   1.000
_cell.angle_alpha   90.00
_cell.angle_beta   90.00
_cell.angle_gamma   90.00
#
_symmetry.space_group_name_H-M   'P 1'
#
loop_
_entity.id
_entity.type
_entity.pdbx_description
1 polymer ?
#
loop_
_entity_poly.entity_id
_entity_poly.type
_entity_poly.pdbx_seq_one_letter_code
_entity_poly.pdbx_strand_id
1 'polypeptide(L)' 'MRGLRRLPWLTVLALAATAVAVVPADIAAQRSGAWVMPRTADGHPDLQGNWSNATMTPMVRPPGVGPVLTPEQV' A
#
# COMPACT_ATOMS: atom_id res chain seq x y z
N MET A 1 -28.08 -43.10 -23.59
CA MET A 1 -27.97 -41.62 -23.62
C MET A 1 -28.33 -41.02 -22.25
N ARG A 2 -27.41 -41.04 -21.26
CA ARG A 2 -27.64 -40.46 -19.91
C ARG A 2 -26.38 -39.80 -19.29
N GLY A 3 -25.33 -39.55 -20.08
CA GLY A 3 -24.05 -39.02 -19.59
C GLY A 3 -23.90 -37.49 -19.66
N LEU A 4 -24.78 -36.78 -20.40
CA LEU A 4 -24.56 -35.37 -20.75
C LEU A 4 -25.12 -34.34 -19.74
N ARG A 5 -25.83 -34.78 -18.69
CA ARG A 5 -26.48 -33.87 -17.71
C ARG A 5 -25.60 -33.49 -16.51
N ARG A 6 -24.43 -34.12 -16.32
CA ARG A 6 -23.50 -33.86 -15.20
C ARG A 6 -22.40 -32.86 -15.57
N LEU A 7 -22.13 -32.70 -16.87
CA LEU A 7 -21.08 -31.85 -17.41
C LEU A 7 -21.23 -30.35 -17.06
N PRO A 8 -22.42 -29.71 -17.07
CA PRO A 8 -22.50 -28.27 -16.79
C PRO A 8 -22.22 -27.94 -15.33
N TRP A 9 -22.49 -28.87 -14.41
CA TRP A 9 -22.24 -28.69 -12.98
C TRP A 9 -20.75 -28.73 -12.64
N LEU A 10 -19.99 -29.59 -13.32
CA LEU A 10 -18.54 -29.65 -13.17
C LEU A 10 -17.87 -28.38 -13.72
N THR A 11 -18.38 -27.82 -14.82
CA THR A 11 -17.90 -26.54 -15.37
C THR A 11 -18.20 -25.37 -14.44
N VAL A 12 -19.41 -25.33 -13.85
CA VAL A 12 -19.81 -24.30 -12.88
C VAL A 12 -18.97 -24.37 -11.60
N LEU A 13 -18.70 -25.58 -11.09
CA LEU A 13 -17.82 -25.79 -9.94
C LEU A 13 -16.37 -25.39 -10.24
N ALA A 14 -15.86 -25.70 -11.43
CA ALA A 14 -14.52 -25.28 -11.86
C ALA A 14 -14.41 -23.75 -11.99
N LEU A 15 -15.44 -23.07 -12.49
CA LEU A 15 -15.48 -21.60 -12.59
C LEU A 15 -15.58 -20.92 -11.21
N ALA A 16 -16.31 -21.52 -10.27
CA ALA A 16 -16.40 -21.04 -8.91
C ALA A 16 -15.06 -21.21 -8.15
N ALA A 17 -14.33 -22.30 -8.42
CA ALA A 17 -13.01 -22.56 -7.83
C ALA A 17 -11.94 -21.58 -8.32
N THR A 18 -11.99 -21.13 -9.58
CA THR A 18 -11.06 -20.10 -10.09
C THR A 18 -11.37 -18.70 -9.58
N ALA A 19 -12.64 -18.38 -9.29
CA ALA A 19 -13.04 -17.09 -8.70
C ALA A 19 -12.53 -16.90 -7.26
N VAL A 20 -12.33 -17.99 -6.50
CA VAL A 20 -11.79 -17.93 -5.12
C VAL A 20 -10.26 -17.78 -5.09
N ALA A 21 -9.57 -18.14 -6.17
CA ALA A 21 -8.10 -18.11 -6.24
C ALA A 21 -7.51 -16.72 -6.54
N VAL A 22 -8.33 -15.74 -6.93
CA VAL A 22 -7.90 -14.36 -7.19
C VAL A 22 -8.32 -13.48 -6.02
N VAL A 23 -7.78 -13.76 -4.83
CA VAL A 23 -7.80 -12.76 -3.76
C VAL A 23 -6.78 -11.68 -4.14
N PRO A 24 -7.16 -10.41 -4.31
CA PRO A 24 -6.20 -9.34 -4.55
C PRO A 24 -5.19 -9.30 -3.40
N ALA A 25 -3.90 -9.22 -3.73
CA ALA A 25 -2.82 -9.08 -2.73
C ALA A 25 -3.06 -7.90 -1.78
N ASP A 26 -3.82 -6.90 -2.24
CA ASP A 26 -4.25 -5.73 -1.48
C ASP A 26 -5.10 -6.10 -0.25
N ILE A 27 -5.98 -7.11 -0.35
CA ILE A 27 -6.80 -7.58 0.78
C ILE A 27 -5.92 -8.29 1.83
N ALA A 28 -4.83 -8.94 1.41
CA ALA A 28 -3.88 -9.53 2.35
C ALA A 28 -3.07 -8.45 3.12
N ALA A 29 -2.73 -7.34 2.45
CA ALA A 29 -2.07 -6.19 3.10
C ALA A 29 -2.99 -5.45 4.10
N GLN A 30 -4.30 -5.44 3.84
CA GLN A 30 -5.31 -4.91 4.77
C GLN A 30 -5.54 -5.77 6.01
N ARG A 31 -5.03 -7.02 6.03
CA ARG A 31 -5.05 -7.93 7.19
C ARG A 31 -3.82 -7.78 8.09
N SER A 32 -3.16 -6.63 8.08
CA SER A 32 -2.25 -6.30 9.17
C SER A 32 -3.09 -6.14 10.43
N GLY A 33 -2.75 -6.87 11.50
CA GLY A 33 -3.37 -6.68 12.80
C GLY A 33 -3.29 -5.21 13.22
N ALA A 34 -4.12 -4.80 14.19
CA ALA A 34 -4.06 -3.44 14.73
C ALA A 34 -2.61 -3.10 15.08
N TRP A 35 -2.06 -2.09 14.41
CA TRP A 35 -0.67 -1.69 14.60
C TRP A 35 -0.47 -1.28 16.07
N VAL A 36 0.56 -1.84 16.70
CA VAL A 36 0.96 -1.48 18.05
C VAL A 36 2.31 -0.77 17.97
N MET A 37 2.39 0.43 18.54
CA MET A 37 3.61 1.21 18.57
C MET A 37 4.72 0.46 19.32
N PRO A 38 5.89 0.19 18.69
CA PRO A 38 7.05 -0.38 19.36
C PRO A 38 7.52 0.52 20.50
N ARG A 39 8.06 -0.07 21.56
CA ARG A 39 8.55 0.65 22.75
C ARG A 39 9.96 0.23 23.15
N THR A 40 10.71 1.19 23.67
CA THR A 40 12.01 0.98 24.33
C THR A 40 11.83 0.23 25.66
N ALA A 41 12.94 -0.22 26.26
CA ALA A 41 12.92 -0.98 27.53
C ALA A 41 12.33 -0.20 28.72
N ASP A 42 12.45 1.13 28.70
CA ASP A 42 11.84 2.07 29.64
C ASP A 42 10.43 2.54 29.24
N GLY A 43 9.89 2.03 28.12
CA GLY A 43 8.47 2.16 27.75
C GLY A 43 8.12 3.34 26.85
N HIS A 44 9.09 4.11 26.36
CA HIS A 44 8.84 5.18 25.39
C HIS A 44 8.62 4.63 23.98
N PRO A 45 7.91 5.35 23.08
CA PRO A 45 7.87 5.01 21.67
C PRO A 45 9.27 4.85 21.08
N ASP A 46 9.51 3.75 20.38
CA ASP A 46 10.79 3.53 19.71
C ASP A 46 10.81 4.26 18.36
N LEU A 47 11.57 5.35 18.31
CA LEU A 47 11.78 6.19 17.12
C LEU A 47 13.14 5.93 16.45
N GLN A 48 13.78 4.79 16.72
CA GLN A 48 15.05 4.42 16.09
C GLN A 48 14.83 3.94 14.65
N GLY A 49 15.90 3.96 13.84
CA GLY A 49 15.89 3.48 12.46
C GLY A 49 16.52 4.45 11.47
N ASN A 50 16.44 4.10 10.18
CA ASN A 50 16.91 4.97 9.11
C ASN A 50 15.82 5.98 8.73
N TRP A 51 16.06 7.24 9.09
CA TRP A 51 15.21 8.36 8.71
C TRP A 51 15.73 9.00 7.42
N SER A 52 14.83 9.48 6.57
CA SER A 52 15.17 10.24 5.36
C SER A 52 14.48 11.60 5.40
N ASN A 53 15.19 12.63 4.94
CA ASN A 53 14.68 13.99 4.76
C ASN A 53 14.40 14.30 3.28
N ALA A 54 14.31 13.30 2.41
CA ALA A 54 14.20 13.48 0.96
C ALA A 54 12.99 14.34 0.52
N THR A 55 11.96 14.43 1.35
CA THR A 55 10.75 15.22 1.08
C THR A 55 10.64 16.48 1.96
N MET A 56 11.67 16.77 2.76
CA MET A 56 11.63 17.90 3.68
C MET A 56 11.68 19.20 2.88
N THR A 57 10.75 20.11 3.14
CA THR A 57 10.72 21.42 2.49
C THR A 57 12.01 22.20 2.82
N PRO A 58 12.72 22.74 1.82
CA PRO A 58 13.90 23.57 2.07
C PRO A 58 13.54 24.77 2.95
N MET A 59 14.28 24.94 4.05
CA MET A 59 14.14 26.11 4.94
C MET A 59 14.90 27.33 4.42
N VAL A 60 15.76 27.14 3.43
CA VAL A 60 16.54 28.18 2.78
C VAL A 60 15.99 28.46 1.40
N ARG A 61 16.10 29.72 0.96
CA ARG A 61 15.77 30.10 -0.41
C ARG A 61 16.69 29.36 -1.39
N PRO A 62 16.17 28.80 -2.50
CA PRO A 62 17.02 28.22 -3.53
C PRO A 62 18.01 29.25 -4.10
N PRO A 63 19.24 28.85 -4.41
CA PRO A 63 20.21 29.75 -5.04
C PRO A 63 19.68 30.29 -6.37
N GLY A 64 19.94 31.56 -6.65
CA GLY A 64 19.52 32.21 -7.90
C GLY A 64 18.06 32.72 -7.93
N VAL A 65 17.28 32.51 -6.86
CA VAL A 65 15.93 33.07 -6.76
C VAL A 65 15.99 34.46 -6.09
N GLY A 66 15.46 35.48 -6.75
CA GLY A 66 15.36 36.86 -6.21
C GLY A 66 14.33 36.98 -5.08
N PRO A 67 14.30 38.09 -4.32
CA PRO A 67 13.39 38.26 -3.18
C PRO A 67 11.89 38.09 -3.54
N VAL A 68 11.53 38.49 -4.75
CA VAL A 68 10.19 38.42 -5.34
C VAL A 68 10.28 37.59 -6.62
N LEU A 69 9.30 36.71 -6.84
CA LEU A 69 9.18 35.94 -8.08
C LEU A 69 8.58 36.82 -9.19
N THR A 70 9.08 36.68 -10.42
CA THR A 70 8.44 37.30 -11.59
C THR A 70 7.21 36.48 -12.02
N PRO A 71 6.28 37.04 -12.81
CA PRO A 71 5.10 36.30 -13.27
C PRO A 71 5.41 34.99 -14.00
N GLU A 72 6.57 34.87 -14.64
CA GLU A 72 7.01 33.68 -15.38
C GLU A 72 7.56 32.57 -14.46
N GLN A 73 7.79 32.87 -13.17
CA GLN A 73 8.40 31.96 -12.19
C GLN A 73 7.37 31.28 -11.28
N VAL A 74 6.07 31.54 -11.45
CA VAL A 74 4.97 30.99 -10.64
C VAL A 74 4.08 30.12 -11.52
#